data_AF-A0A091WHF6-F1
#
_entry.id   AF-A0A091WHF6-F1
#
_cell.length_a   1.000
_cell.length_b   1.000
_cell.length_c   1.000
_cell.angle_alpha   90.00
_cell.angle_beta   90.00
_cell.angle_gamma   90.00
#
_symmetry.space_group_name_H-M   'P 1'
#
loop_
_entity.id
_entity.type
_entity.pdbx_description
1 polymer ?
#
loop_
_entity_poly.entity_id
_entity_poly.type
_entity_poly.pdbx_seq_one_letter_code
_entity_poly.pdbx_strand_id
1 'polypeptide(L)' 'GVWAQLRLVEAGGGLRAPGDSVLLSCRGSGFTFQEYYVLWYRQAPGGTLEWVSYILGSTKKYGAAV' A
#
# COMPACT_ATOMS: atom_id res chain seq x y z
N GLY A 1 17.94 -7.96 -24.40
CA GLY A 1 17.91 -7.04 -23.25
C GLY A 1 16.98 -7.59 -22.21
N VAL A 2 17.37 -7.61 -20.95
CA VAL A 2 16.50 -8.00 -19.83
C VAL A 2 15.69 -6.77 -19.43
N TRP A 3 14.38 -6.82 -19.62
CA TRP A 3 13.47 -5.83 -19.03
C TRP A 3 13.40 -6.12 -17.52
N ALA A 4 13.75 -5.15 -16.68
CA ALA A 4 13.59 -5.31 -15.24
C ALA A 4 12.09 -5.31 -14.92
N GLN A 5 11.61 -6.37 -14.25
CA GLN A 5 10.22 -6.45 -13.82
C GLN A 5 9.97 -5.52 -12.62
N LEU A 6 8.97 -4.66 -12.75
CA LEU A 6 8.44 -3.87 -11.64
C LEU A 6 7.80 -4.81 -10.60
N ARG A 7 8.14 -4.66 -9.32
CA ARG A 7 7.51 -5.44 -8.24
C ARG A 7 7.28 -4.57 -7.00
N LEU A 8 6.07 -4.68 -6.44
CA LEU A 8 5.73 -4.27 -5.07
C LEU A 8 5.57 -5.53 -4.20
N VAL A 9 6.09 -5.47 -2.97
CA VAL A 9 5.91 -6.54 -1.97
C VAL A 9 5.41 -5.91 -0.68
N GLU A 10 4.24 -6.34 -0.23
CA GLU A 10 3.63 -5.89 1.03
C GLU A 10 3.89 -6.87 2.17
N ALA A 11 4.02 -6.35 3.38
CA ALA A 11 4.21 -7.13 4.61
C ALA A 11 3.61 -6.41 5.83
N GLY A 12 3.42 -7.15 6.93
CA GLY A 12 2.90 -6.63 8.20
C GLY A 12 1.41 -6.85 8.45
N GLY A 13 0.70 -7.47 7.49
CA GLY A 13 -0.65 -7.98 7.70
C GLY A 13 -0.70 -9.17 8.67
N GLY A 14 -1.91 -9.54 9.10
CA GLY A 14 -2.15 -10.70 9.96
C GLY A 14 -3.36 -10.56 10.88
N LEU A 15 -3.66 -11.62 11.62
CA LEU A 15 -4.72 -11.60 12.63
C LEU A 15 -4.29 -10.74 13.83
N ARG A 16 -5.14 -9.81 14.24
CA ARG A 16 -4.92 -8.88 15.36
C ARG A 16 -6.19 -8.80 16.22
N ALA A 17 -6.04 -8.38 17.47
CA ALA A 17 -7.21 -8.17 18.31
C ALA A 17 -8.01 -6.94 17.82
N PRO A 18 -9.33 -6.91 18.02
CA PRO A 18 -10.12 -5.71 17.75
C PRO A 18 -9.59 -4.50 18.53
N GLY A 19 -9.36 -3.38 17.84
CA GLY A 19 -8.82 -2.15 18.44
C GLY A 19 -7.29 -2.01 18.38
N ASP A 20 -6.57 -3.07 18.02
CA ASP A 20 -5.13 -2.99 17.77
C ASP A 20 -4.83 -2.23 16.47
N SER A 21 -3.71 -1.50 16.46
CA SER A 21 -3.16 -0.93 15.24
C SER A 21 -2.39 -1.99 14.43
N VAL A 22 -2.43 -1.83 13.11
CA VAL A 22 -1.65 -2.63 12.17
C VAL A 22 -0.62 -1.73 11.48
N LEU A 23 0.62 -2.23 11.41
CA LEU A 23 1.67 -1.60 10.62
C LEU A 23 1.85 -2.38 9.32
N LEU A 24 1.52 -1.75 8.21
CA LEU A 24 1.81 -2.27 6.87
C LEU A 24 3.09 -1.63 6.31
N SER A 25 3.83 -2.41 5.55
CA SER A 25 5.03 -1.97 4.83
C SER A 25 4.95 -2.42 3.37
N CYS A 26 5.47 -1.60 2.46
CA CYS A 26 5.54 -1.92 1.04
C CYS A 26 6.93 -1.63 0.50
N ARG A 27 7.51 -2.61 -0.20
CA ARG A 27 8.84 -2.52 -0.82
C ARG A 27 8.70 -2.58 -2.33
N GLY A 28 9.14 -1.52 -3.00
CA GLY A 28 9.25 -1.47 -4.47
C GLY A 28 10.62 -1.91 -4.97
N SER A 29 10.66 -2.53 -6.15
CA SER A 29 11.88 -2.89 -6.88
C SER A 29 11.67 -2.73 -8.39
N GLY A 30 12.71 -2.29 -9.10
CA GLY A 30 12.64 -1.96 -10.53
C GLY A 30 12.10 -0.56 -10.85
N PHE A 31 11.91 0.30 -9.83
CA PHE A 31 11.47 1.69 -9.98
C PHE A 31 11.87 2.56 -8.77
N THR A 32 11.85 3.87 -8.97
CA THR A 32 12.02 4.86 -7.90
C THR A 32 10.68 5.13 -7.23
N PHE A 33 10.51 4.63 -6.00
CA PHE A 33 9.25 4.74 -5.23
C PHE A 33 8.73 6.18 -5.07
N GLN A 34 9.63 7.17 -5.11
CA GLN A 34 9.29 8.59 -4.93
C GLN A 34 8.71 9.25 -6.19
N GLU A 35 8.91 8.67 -7.37
CA GLU A 35 8.49 9.24 -8.66
C GLU A 35 7.08 8.81 -9.06
N TYR A 36 6.49 7.84 -8.34
CA TYR A 36 5.19 7.27 -8.66
C TYR A 36 4.26 7.34 -7.46
N TYR A 37 2.97 7.46 -7.74
CA TYR A 37 1.95 7.30 -6.71
C TYR A 37 1.92 5.86 -6.22
N VAL A 38 2.09 5.69 -4.92
CA VAL A 38 1.88 4.40 -4.25
C VAL A 38 0.59 4.49 -3.48
N LEU A 39 -0.40 3.73 -3.96
CA LEU A 39 -1.77 3.74 -3.46
C LEU A 39 -1.97 2.55 -2.52
N TRP A 40 -2.58 2.81 -1.37
CA TRP A 40 -3.06 1.77 -0.46
C TRP A 40 -4.55 1.59 -0.63
N TYR A 41 -4.95 0.33 -0.77
CA TYR A 41 -6.35 -0.09 -0.80
C TYR A 41 -6.59 -1.17 0.25
N ARG A 42 -7.82 -1.26 0.74
CA ARG A 42 -8.28 -2.38 1.56
C ARG A 42 -9.50 -3.02 0.91
N GLN A 43 -9.64 -4.33 1.08
CA GLN A 43 -10.79 -5.08 0.57
C GLN A 43 -11.17 -6.12 1.62
N ALA A 44 -12.43 -6.08 2.06
CA ALA A 44 -12.98 -7.14 2.89
C ALA A 44 -13.21 -8.41 2.03
N PRO A 45 -13.22 -9.62 2.62
CA PRO A 45 -13.57 -10.84 1.89
C PRO A 45 -14.93 -10.68 1.18
N GLY A 46 -14.94 -10.76 -0.15
CA GLY A 46 -16.15 -10.57 -0.98
C GLY A 46 -16.61 -9.12 -1.18
N GLY A 47 -15.88 -8.13 -0.64
CA GLY A 47 -16.22 -6.71 -0.75
C GLY A 47 -15.62 -6.01 -1.96
N THR A 48 -15.89 -4.70 -2.07
CA THR A 48 -15.28 -3.81 -3.05
C THR A 48 -13.92 -3.31 -2.58
N LEU A 49 -13.10 -2.86 -3.52
CA LEU A 49 -11.82 -2.22 -3.23
C LEU A 49 -12.07 -0.81 -2.68
N GLU A 50 -11.62 -0.54 -1.46
CA GLU A 50 -11.72 0.76 -0.82
C GLU A 50 -10.37 1.45 -0.82
N TRP A 51 -10.33 2.71 -1.27
CA TRP A 51 -9.11 3.52 -1.23
C TRP A 51 -8.82 4.01 0.20
N VAL A 52 -7.58 3.83 0.65
CA VAL A 52 -7.14 4.19 2.01
C VAL A 52 -6.20 5.39 1.99
N SER A 53 -5.15 5.37 1.17
CA SER A 53 -4.21 6.49 1.12
C SER A 53 -3.37 6.47 -0.15
N TYR A 54 -2.64 7.55 -0.40
CA TYR A 54 -1.52 7.52 -1.35
C TYR A 54 -0.30 8.23 -0.77
N ILE A 55 0.87 7.83 -1.27
CA ILE A 55 2.15 8.48 -1.04
C ILE A 55 2.79 8.82 -2.40
N LEU A 56 3.33 10.02 -2.53
CA LEU A 56 4.15 10.47 -3.65
C LEU A 56 5.28 11.34 -3.10
N GLY A 57 6.52 10.85 -3.18
CA GLY A 57 7.66 11.51 -2.54
C GLY A 57 7.41 11.78 -1.05
N SER A 58 7.37 13.05 -0.66
CA SER A 58 7.05 13.48 0.72
C SER A 58 5.56 13.73 0.97
N THR A 59 4.74 13.72 -0.09
CA THR A 59 3.30 13.99 0.00
C THR A 59 2.54 12.73 0.34
N LYS A 60 1.60 12.83 1.30
CA LYS A 60 0.67 11.77 1.66
C LYS A 60 -0.74 12.32 1.81
N LYS A 61 -1.74 11.56 1.38
CA LYS A 61 -3.16 11.85 1.66
C LYS A 61 -3.88 10.59 2.08
N TYR A 62 -4.83 10.76 2.99
CA TYR A 62 -5.68 9.71 3.51
C TYR A 62 -7.11 9.84 2.96
N GLY A 63 -7.80 8.71 2.84
CA GLY A 63 -9.20 8.64 2.50
C GLY A 63 -10.10 9.19 3.58
N ALA A 64 -11.33 9.54 3.18
CA ALA A 64 -12.31 10.14 4.08
C ALA A 64 -12.75 9.22 5.24
N ALA A 65 -12.50 7.92 5.13
CA ALA A 65 -12.91 6.88 6.08
C ALA A 65 -11.74 6.26 6.86
N VAL A 66 -10.60 6.95 6.93
CA VAL A 66 -9.40 6.55 7.68
C VAL A 66 -9.25 7.42 8.91
#